data_AF-A0A958FT10-F1
#
_entry.id   AF-A0A958FT10-F1
#
_cell.length_a   1.000
_cell.length_b   1.000
_cell.length_c   1.000
_cell.angle_alpha   90.00
_cell.angle_beta   90.00
_cell.angle_gamma   90.00
#
_symmetry.space_group_name_H-M   'P 1'
#
loop_
_entity.id
_entity.type
_entity.pdbx_description
1 polymer ?
#
loop_
_entity_poly.entity_id
_entity_poly.type
_entity_poly.pdbx_seq_one_letter_code
_entity_poly.pdbx_strand_id
1 'polypeptide(L)'
;MNDTGHIFSKKDLHQLNEREISPETVQEQLAHFRRGNLFVRLIRACTIGDGIRRLSNAQIDQFIREFRIAEANGRVCKFVPASGAATRMFSALLAVLNDPEKPDWQTVKQRAEKGDDTSQHLVKFISNLPRFAFYDSLSKVLKQRGEHIANLCETGHYLAILEALLLPDGLNYAVLPKGMIEFHQYTDGTRTP
;
A
#
# COMPACT_ATOMS: atom_id res chain seq x y z
N MET A 1 -43.39 4.19 -13.38
CA MET A 1 -43.52 3.08 -14.35
C MET A 1 -42.88 3.52 -15.66
N ASN A 2 -41.71 2.95 -15.96
CA ASN A 2 -41.18 2.65 -17.30
C ASN A 2 -39.82 1.95 -17.09
N ASP A 3 -39.90 0.80 -16.45
CA ASP A 3 -38.78 -0.13 -16.28
C ASP A 3 -38.80 -1.06 -17.51
N THR A 4 -38.15 -0.63 -18.58
CA THR A 4 -37.96 -1.43 -19.80
C THR A 4 -36.58 -2.06 -19.76
N GLY A 5 -36.39 -3.05 -18.88
CA GLY A 5 -35.72 -4.33 -19.13
C GLY A 5 -34.30 -4.41 -19.72
N HIS A 6 -33.61 -3.31 -20.03
CA HIS A 6 -32.27 -3.34 -20.61
C HIS A 6 -31.28 -2.57 -19.73
N ILE A 7 -30.42 -3.34 -19.04
CA ILE A 7 -29.34 -2.86 -18.17
C ILE A 7 -28.31 -1.99 -18.93
N PHE A 8 -28.24 -2.10 -20.25
CA PHE A 8 -27.28 -1.38 -21.09
C PHE A 8 -27.98 -0.49 -22.12
N SER A 9 -27.49 0.74 -22.26
CA SER A 9 -27.88 1.62 -23.36
C SER A 9 -27.21 1.20 -24.67
N LYS A 10 -27.70 1.72 -25.80
CA LYS A 10 -27.06 1.51 -27.12
C LYS A 10 -25.60 1.99 -27.16
N LYS A 11 -25.29 3.05 -26.40
CA LYS A 11 -23.92 3.59 -26.29
C LYS A 11 -23.01 2.62 -25.54
N ASP A 12 -23.53 1.99 -24.47
CA ASP A 12 -22.80 0.99 -23.71
C ASP A 12 -22.50 -0.23 -24.57
N LEU A 13 -23.50 -0.76 -25.29
CA LEU A 13 -23.32 -1.90 -26.20
C LEU A 13 -22.28 -1.64 -27.29
N HIS A 14 -22.25 -0.42 -27.84
CA HIS A 14 -21.23 -0.04 -28.82
C HIS A 14 -19.82 -0.04 -28.21
N GLN A 15 -19.66 0.56 -27.03
CA GLN A 15 -18.38 0.59 -26.33
C GLN A 15 -17.90 -0.81 -25.90
N LEU A 16 -18.83 -1.70 -25.52
CA LEU A 16 -18.52 -3.09 -25.19
C LEU A 16 -18.02 -3.86 -26.41
N ASN A 17 -18.66 -3.66 -27.57
CA ASN A 17 -18.25 -4.27 -28.82
C ASN A 17 -16.86 -3.79 -29.29
N GLU A 18 -16.56 -2.49 -29.16
CA GLU A 18 -15.22 -1.95 -29.47
C GLU A 18 -14.10 -2.55 -28.61
N ARG A 19 -14.44 -3.03 -27.41
CA ARG A 19 -13.49 -3.64 -26.46
C ARG A 19 -13.51 -5.17 -26.48
N GLU A 20 -14.27 -5.78 -27.38
CA GLU A 20 -14.47 -7.23 -27.49
C GLU A 20 -15.00 -7.87 -26.19
N ILE A 21 -15.81 -7.11 -25.43
CA ILE A 21 -16.42 -7.58 -24.18
C ILE A 21 -17.89 -7.89 -24.45
N SER A 22 -18.33 -9.10 -24.15
CA SER A 22 -19.74 -9.45 -24.33
C SER A 22 -20.63 -8.80 -23.25
N PRO A 23 -21.89 -8.44 -23.57
CA PRO A 23 -22.84 -7.92 -22.59
C PRO A 23 -23.04 -8.87 -21.40
N GLU A 24 -22.96 -10.19 -21.62
CA GLU A 24 -23.08 -11.23 -20.60
C GLU A 24 -21.94 -11.13 -19.57
N THR A 25 -20.69 -10.96 -20.03
CA THR A 25 -19.53 -10.76 -19.14
C THR A 25 -19.73 -9.54 -18.25
N VAL A 26 -20.26 -8.44 -18.78
CA VAL A 26 -20.51 -7.24 -17.98
C VAL A 26 -21.68 -7.43 -17.02
N GLN A 27 -22.73 -8.17 -17.41
CA GLN A 27 -23.81 -8.53 -16.49
C GLN A 27 -23.31 -9.39 -15.34
N GLU A 28 -22.42 -10.35 -15.58
CA GLU A 28 -21.77 -11.15 -14.54
C GLU A 28 -20.95 -10.27 -13.59
N GLN A 29 -20.13 -9.36 -14.13
CA GLN A 29 -19.37 -8.40 -13.32
C GLN A 29 -20.28 -7.50 -12.48
N LEU A 30 -21.36 -6.96 -13.05
CA LEU A 30 -22.36 -6.18 -12.33
C LEU A 30 -23.06 -7.02 -11.25
N ALA A 31 -23.36 -8.29 -11.54
CA ALA A 31 -23.92 -9.21 -10.56
C ALA A 31 -22.92 -9.46 -9.41
N HIS A 32 -21.62 -9.58 -9.70
CA HIS A 32 -20.58 -9.67 -8.67
C HIS A 32 -20.52 -8.41 -7.81
N PHE A 33 -20.57 -7.21 -8.41
CA PHE A 33 -20.61 -5.96 -7.65
C PHE A 33 -21.85 -5.85 -6.75
N ARG A 34 -23.03 -6.28 -7.25
CA ARG A 34 -24.29 -6.28 -6.48
C ARG A 34 -24.31 -7.32 -5.36
N ARG A 35 -23.76 -8.52 -5.59
CA ARG A 35 -23.63 -9.57 -4.56
C ARG A 35 -22.64 -9.19 -3.46
N GLY A 36 -21.73 -8.24 -3.73
CA GLY A 36 -20.63 -7.90 -2.83
C GLY A 36 -19.52 -8.95 -2.87
N ASN A 37 -18.56 -8.84 -1.97
CA ASN A 37 -17.43 -9.76 -1.92
C ASN A 37 -17.91 -11.18 -1.57
N LEU A 38 -17.79 -12.10 -2.54
CA LEU A 38 -17.91 -13.52 -2.28
C LEU A 38 -16.71 -13.94 -1.41
N PHE A 39 -16.97 -14.26 -0.16
CA PHE A 39 -15.96 -14.87 0.69
C PHE A 39 -15.57 -16.21 0.09
N VAL A 40 -14.27 -16.39 -0.18
CA VAL A 40 -13.75 -17.64 -0.68
C VAL A 40 -13.97 -18.70 0.39
N ARG A 41 -14.70 -19.77 0.06
CA ARG A 41 -14.85 -20.91 0.96
C ARG A 41 -13.51 -21.65 1.03
N LEU A 42 -12.81 -21.48 2.14
CA LEU A 42 -11.59 -22.24 2.41
C LEU A 42 -11.97 -23.72 2.58
N ILE A 43 -11.41 -24.58 1.73
CA ILE A 43 -11.66 -26.03 1.79
C ILE A 43 -10.74 -26.66 2.86
N ARG A 44 -9.43 -26.49 2.68
CA ARG A 44 -8.36 -26.88 3.62
C ARG A 44 -7.06 -26.20 3.21
N ALA A 45 -6.04 -26.25 4.06
CA ALA A 45 -4.69 -25.81 3.70
C ALA A 45 -4.14 -26.60 2.49
N CYS A 46 -3.44 -25.90 1.61
CA CYS A 46 -2.73 -26.50 0.48
C CYS A 46 -1.46 -27.19 1.00
N THR A 47 -1.21 -28.42 0.56
CA THR A 47 -0.12 -29.28 1.01
C THR A 47 0.70 -29.81 -0.17
N ILE A 48 1.81 -30.49 0.12
CA ILE A 48 2.62 -31.14 -0.92
C ILE A 48 1.73 -32.15 -1.65
N GLY A 49 1.55 -31.98 -2.95
CA GLY A 49 0.64 -32.77 -3.77
C GLY A 49 -0.58 -31.99 -4.29
N ASP A 50 -0.94 -30.87 -3.67
CA ASP A 50 -1.99 -29.95 -4.15
C ASP A 50 -1.45 -28.95 -5.20
N GLY A 51 -0.41 -29.34 -5.93
CA GLY A 51 0.37 -28.44 -6.80
C GLY A 51 1.50 -27.69 -6.09
N ILE A 52 1.65 -27.81 -4.77
CA ILE A 52 2.84 -27.33 -4.05
C ILE A 52 3.99 -28.32 -4.25
N ARG A 53 5.06 -27.83 -4.90
CA ARG A 53 6.30 -28.57 -5.07
C ARG A 53 7.28 -28.25 -3.94
N ARG A 54 7.75 -29.27 -3.23
CA ARG A 54 8.87 -29.14 -2.28
C ARG A 54 10.19 -29.30 -3.02
N LEU A 55 11.08 -28.34 -2.88
CA LEU A 55 12.41 -28.38 -3.46
C LEU A 55 13.38 -29.09 -2.51
N SER A 56 14.32 -29.86 -3.07
CA SER A 56 15.45 -30.40 -2.31
C SER A 56 16.52 -29.31 -2.10
N ASN A 57 17.41 -29.50 -1.11
CA ASN A 57 18.52 -28.57 -0.88
C ASN A 57 19.39 -28.38 -2.15
N ALA A 58 19.66 -29.47 -2.88
CA ALA A 58 20.40 -29.40 -4.13
C ALA A 58 19.69 -28.57 -5.22
N GLN A 59 18.36 -28.65 -5.30
CA GLN A 59 17.55 -27.84 -6.23
C GLN A 59 17.52 -26.38 -5.82
N ILE A 60 17.44 -26.09 -4.51
CA ILE A 60 17.52 -24.73 -3.98
C ILE A 60 18.87 -24.10 -4.38
N ASP A 61 19.97 -24.82 -4.13
CA ASP A 61 21.31 -24.33 -4.48
C ASP A 61 21.46 -24.12 -5.99
N GLN A 62 20.88 -25.00 -6.80
CA GLN A 62 20.83 -24.84 -8.25
C GLN A 62 20.07 -23.58 -8.66
N PHE A 63 18.85 -23.37 -8.17
CA PHE A 63 18.04 -22.20 -8.56
C PHE A 63 18.64 -20.89 -8.05
N ILE A 64 19.32 -20.89 -6.91
CA ILE A 64 20.07 -19.72 -6.45
C ILE A 64 21.18 -19.38 -7.45
N ARG A 65 21.95 -20.37 -7.93
CA ARG A 65 22.97 -20.14 -8.95
C ARG A 65 22.38 -19.61 -10.26
N GLU A 66 21.29 -20.21 -10.74
CA GLU A 66 20.61 -19.77 -11.96
C GLU A 66 20.05 -18.34 -11.82
N PHE A 67 19.47 -18.00 -10.66
CA PHE A 67 19.01 -16.65 -10.37
C PHE A 67 20.15 -15.64 -10.41
N ARG A 68 21.30 -15.94 -9.80
CA ARG A 68 22.48 -15.04 -9.80
C ARG A 68 23.02 -14.81 -11.21
N ILE A 69 23.03 -15.84 -12.06
CA ILE A 69 23.40 -15.70 -13.48
C ILE A 69 22.38 -14.82 -14.21
N ALA A 70 21.09 -15.01 -13.99
CA ALA A 70 20.05 -14.18 -14.59
C ALA A 70 20.12 -12.71 -14.13
N GLU A 71 20.39 -12.48 -12.84
CA GLU A 71 20.61 -11.17 -12.24
C GLU A 71 21.81 -10.47 -12.87
N ALA A 72 22.97 -11.13 -12.94
CA ALA A 72 24.18 -10.59 -13.55
C ALA A 72 24.01 -10.26 -15.04
N ASN A 73 23.15 -11.01 -15.74
CA ASN A 73 22.79 -10.77 -17.14
C ASN A 73 21.65 -9.75 -17.32
N GLY A 74 21.20 -9.08 -16.26
CA GLY A 74 20.16 -8.03 -16.32
C GLY A 74 18.75 -8.55 -16.65
N ARG A 75 18.49 -9.86 -16.47
CA ARG A 75 17.19 -10.48 -16.75
C ARG A 75 16.19 -10.36 -15.60
N VAL A 76 16.63 -9.88 -14.44
CA VAL A 76 15.78 -9.71 -13.26
C VAL A 76 15.40 -8.25 -13.15
N CYS A 77 14.11 -7.96 -13.23
CA CYS A 77 13.57 -6.64 -12.95
C CYS A 77 12.49 -6.74 -11.87
N LYS A 78 12.42 -5.72 -11.02
CA LYS A 78 11.33 -5.52 -10.07
C LYS A 78 10.40 -4.48 -10.68
N PHE A 79 9.18 -4.88 -11.00
CA PHE A 79 8.16 -3.97 -11.49
C PHE A 79 7.21 -3.62 -10.35
N VAL A 80 7.14 -2.34 -9.99
CA VAL A 80 6.11 -1.82 -9.10
C VAL A 80 5.09 -1.08 -9.96
N PRO A 81 3.87 -1.62 -10.13
CA PRO A 81 2.86 -0.94 -10.92
C PRO A 81 2.53 0.41 -10.27
N ALA A 82 2.60 1.48 -11.07
CA ALA A 82 2.22 2.82 -10.64
C ALA A 82 0.73 2.93 -10.28
N SER A 83 -0.10 1.98 -10.72
CA SER A 83 -1.55 2.01 -10.54
C SER A 83 -1.95 1.72 -9.09
N GLY A 84 -2.58 2.72 -8.48
CA GLY A 84 -3.16 2.68 -7.13
C GLY A 84 -2.48 3.68 -6.22
N ALA A 85 -3.24 4.66 -5.73
CA ALA A 85 -2.78 5.56 -4.68
C ALA A 85 -2.21 4.75 -3.51
N ALA A 86 -1.16 5.27 -2.86
CA ALA A 86 -0.54 4.61 -1.72
C ALA A 86 -1.41 4.64 -0.45
N THR A 87 -2.70 4.95 -0.58
CA THR A 87 -3.67 5.03 0.52
C THR A 87 -3.68 3.77 1.40
N ARG A 88 -3.50 2.57 0.82
CA ARG A 88 -3.35 1.32 1.61
C ARG A 88 -2.01 1.21 2.34
N MET A 89 -0.94 1.81 1.82
CA MET A 89 0.37 1.84 2.49
C MET A 89 0.31 2.68 3.77
N PHE A 90 -0.47 3.77 3.74
CA PHE A 90 -0.62 4.69 4.85
C PHE A 90 -1.97 4.58 5.58
N SER A 91 -2.75 3.50 5.38
CA SER A 91 -4.13 3.43 5.88
C SER A 91 -4.21 3.53 7.41
N ALA A 92 -3.28 2.90 8.13
CA ALA A 92 -3.21 3.02 9.58
C ALA A 92 -2.88 4.45 10.03
N LEU A 93 -1.97 5.13 9.34
CA LEU A 93 -1.60 6.51 9.67
C LEU A 93 -2.72 7.49 9.32
N LEU A 94 -3.41 7.28 8.20
CA LEU A 94 -4.60 8.03 7.80
C LEU A 94 -5.76 7.82 8.78
N ALA A 95 -5.92 6.61 9.31
CA ALA A 95 -6.93 6.35 10.34
C ALA A 95 -6.67 7.17 11.60
N VAL A 96 -5.41 7.26 12.05
CA VAL A 96 -5.04 8.14 13.17
C VAL A 96 -5.25 9.61 12.83
N LEU A 97 -4.82 10.05 11.65
CA LEU A 97 -4.92 11.45 11.25
C LEU A 97 -6.39 11.93 11.20
N ASN A 98 -7.30 11.04 10.81
CA ASN A 98 -8.73 11.29 10.73
C ASN A 98 -9.50 10.92 12.02
N ASP A 99 -8.82 10.46 13.07
CA ASP A 99 -9.45 10.20 14.36
C ASP A 99 -9.89 11.54 14.97
N PRO A 100 -11.20 11.76 15.21
CA PRO A 100 -11.69 13.01 15.76
C PRO A 100 -11.19 13.27 17.18
N GLU A 101 -10.84 12.23 17.96
CA GLU A 101 -10.34 12.40 19.32
C GLU A 101 -8.89 12.91 19.34
N LYS A 102 -8.11 12.67 18.28
CA LYS A 102 -6.68 13.02 18.16
C LYS A 102 -5.92 12.76 19.48
N PRO A 103 -5.86 11.50 19.95
CA PRO A 103 -5.30 11.17 21.26
C PRO A 103 -3.86 11.67 21.41
N ASP A 104 -3.46 12.06 22.62
CA ASP A 104 -2.05 12.39 22.85
C ASP A 104 -1.14 11.15 22.71
N TRP A 105 0.16 11.40 22.64
CA TRP A 105 1.14 10.33 22.44
C TRP A 105 1.14 9.28 23.56
N GLN A 106 0.83 9.68 24.79
CA GLN A 106 0.78 8.76 25.92
C GLN A 106 -0.42 7.81 25.80
N THR A 107 -1.57 8.34 25.42
CA THR A 107 -2.80 7.58 25.15
C THR A 107 -2.59 6.61 23.99
N VAL A 108 -1.94 7.04 22.91
CA VAL A 108 -1.56 6.16 21.79
C VAL A 108 -0.69 5.00 22.28
N LYS A 109 0.36 5.26 23.07
CA LYS A 109 1.22 4.18 23.61
C LYS A 109 0.42 3.20 24.47
N GLN A 110 -0.44 3.69 25.35
CA GLN A 110 -1.28 2.84 26.20
C GLN A 110 -2.26 1.98 25.38
N ARG A 111 -2.87 2.55 24.33
CA ARG A 111 -3.73 1.80 23.40
C ARG A 111 -2.92 0.70 22.69
N ALA A 112 -1.71 1.02 22.23
CA ALA A 112 -0.81 0.06 21.59
C ALA A 112 -0.44 -1.11 22.52
N GLU A 113 -0.10 -0.83 23.78
CA GLU A 113 0.20 -1.85 24.80
C GLU A 113 -1.00 -2.76 25.10
N LYS A 114 -2.22 -2.22 25.00
CA LYS A 114 -3.49 -2.96 25.17
C LYS A 114 -3.92 -3.75 23.93
N GLY A 115 -3.16 -3.70 22.84
CA GLY A 115 -3.44 -4.48 21.63
C GLY A 115 -4.20 -3.75 20.52
N ASP A 116 -4.30 -2.41 20.56
CA ASP A 116 -4.87 -1.65 19.44
C ASP A 116 -3.91 -1.64 18.24
N ASP A 117 -4.28 -2.34 17.17
CA ASP A 117 -3.48 -2.50 15.95
C ASP A 117 -3.04 -1.16 15.32
N THR A 118 -3.94 -0.17 15.31
CA THR A 118 -3.67 1.14 14.71
C THR A 118 -2.59 1.90 15.49
N SER A 119 -2.71 1.92 16.81
CA SER A 119 -1.73 2.53 17.71
C SER A 119 -0.39 1.78 17.67
N GLN A 120 -0.40 0.45 17.60
CA GLN A 120 0.83 -0.35 17.43
C GLN A 120 1.56 -0.01 16.13
N HIS A 121 0.82 0.12 15.02
CA HIS A 121 1.40 0.55 13.75
C HIS A 121 2.00 1.95 13.82
N LEU A 122 1.31 2.91 14.45
CA LEU A 122 1.84 4.27 14.60
C LEU A 122 3.12 4.29 15.46
N VAL A 123 3.13 3.59 16.60
CA VAL A 123 4.31 3.49 17.47
C VAL A 123 5.49 2.89 16.72
N LYS A 124 5.25 1.82 15.96
CA LYS A 124 6.27 1.18 15.12
C LYS A 124 6.77 2.10 14.00
N PHE A 125 5.87 2.88 13.40
CA PHE A 125 6.20 3.85 12.36
C PHE A 125 7.13 4.95 12.91
N ILE A 126 6.74 5.62 13.99
CA ILE A 126 7.52 6.71 14.59
C ILE A 126 8.90 6.21 15.08
N SER A 127 8.96 5.05 15.72
CA SER A 127 10.23 4.47 16.20
C SER A 127 11.19 4.08 15.07
N ASN A 128 10.68 3.77 13.88
CA ASN A 128 11.49 3.44 12.70
C ASN A 128 11.59 4.59 11.71
N LEU A 129 11.07 5.78 12.05
CA LEU A 129 11.01 6.93 11.13
C LEU A 129 12.38 7.27 10.50
N PRO A 130 13.51 7.26 11.23
CA PRO A 130 14.84 7.54 10.66
C PRO A 130 15.31 6.53 9.60
N ARG A 131 14.66 5.37 9.48
CA ARG A 131 15.05 4.30 8.55
C ARG A 131 14.32 4.37 7.21
N PHE A 132 13.35 5.25 7.07
CA PHE A 132 12.63 5.41 5.81
C PHE A 132 13.43 6.24 4.81
N ALA A 133 13.38 5.85 3.53
CA ALA A 133 14.05 6.58 2.47
C ALA A 133 13.61 8.05 2.39
N PHE A 134 12.35 8.35 2.68
CA PHE A 134 11.81 9.71 2.69
C PHE A 134 12.14 10.54 3.95
N TYR A 135 12.91 10.01 4.90
CA TYR A 135 13.17 10.71 6.17
C TYR A 135 13.78 12.10 5.96
N ASP A 136 14.77 12.22 5.08
CA ASP A 136 15.43 13.50 4.81
C ASP A 136 14.50 14.50 4.13
N SER A 137 13.68 14.03 3.19
CA SER A 137 12.65 14.83 2.51
C SER A 137 11.61 15.34 3.50
N LEU A 138 11.13 14.46 4.39
CA LEU A 138 10.19 14.83 5.46
C LEU A 138 10.81 15.81 6.46
N SER A 139 12.07 15.59 6.84
CA SER A 139 12.82 16.48 7.73
C SER A 139 12.96 17.88 7.13
N LYS A 140 13.21 18.00 5.82
CA LYS A 140 13.27 19.28 5.12
C LYS A 140 11.93 20.01 5.14
N VAL A 141 10.82 19.31 4.86
CA VAL A 141 9.46 19.88 4.93
C VAL A 141 9.16 20.40 6.33
N LEU A 142 9.46 19.63 7.38
CA LEU A 142 9.24 20.03 8.76
C LEU A 142 10.11 21.24 9.15
N LYS A 143 11.38 21.26 8.74
CA LYS A 143 12.27 22.41 9.00
C LYS A 143 11.76 23.69 8.37
N GLN A 144 11.17 23.63 7.18
CA GLN A 144 10.55 24.79 6.53
C GLN A 144 9.36 25.34 7.32
N ARG A 145 8.70 24.50 8.13
CA ARG A 145 7.64 24.89 9.07
C ARG A 145 8.17 25.36 10.43
N GLY A 146 9.49 25.43 10.62
CA GLY A 146 10.12 25.74 11.90
C GLY A 146 10.19 24.55 12.88
N GLU A 147 9.90 23.34 12.40
CA GLU A 147 9.83 22.14 13.22
C GLU A 147 11.05 21.22 13.01
N HIS A 148 11.49 20.58 14.09
CA HIS A 148 12.57 19.60 14.05
C HIS A 148 12.02 18.20 14.30
N ILE A 149 12.17 17.31 13.31
CA ILE A 149 11.57 15.96 13.36
C ILE A 149 12.01 15.15 14.59
N ALA A 150 13.27 15.31 15.05
CA ALA A 150 13.77 14.67 16.27
C ALA A 150 13.00 15.17 17.50
N ASN A 151 12.83 16.49 17.64
CA ASN A 151 12.07 17.09 18.73
C ASN A 151 10.62 16.64 18.71
N LEU A 152 9.98 16.57 17.54
CA LEU A 152 8.60 16.10 17.40
C LEU A 152 8.45 14.63 17.85
N CYS A 153 9.41 13.77 17.51
CA CYS A 153 9.44 12.39 17.97
C CYS A 153 9.61 12.27 19.49
N GLU A 154 10.50 13.07 20.09
CA GLU A 154 10.78 13.07 21.52
C GLU A 154 9.59 13.61 22.34
N THR A 155 8.99 14.70 21.87
CA THR A 155 7.86 15.37 22.53
C THR A 155 6.50 14.73 22.22
N GLY A 156 6.45 13.77 21.29
CA GLY A 156 5.23 13.04 20.95
C GLY A 156 4.27 13.80 20.02
N HIS A 157 4.72 14.86 19.34
CA HIS A 157 3.92 15.61 18.37
C HIS A 157 3.84 14.89 17.02
N TYR A 158 3.35 13.65 17.04
CA TYR A 158 3.30 12.79 15.85
C TYR A 158 2.34 13.33 14.77
N LEU A 159 1.31 14.11 15.14
CA LEU A 159 0.35 14.67 14.18
C LEU A 159 1.04 15.58 13.17
N ALA A 160 1.95 16.45 13.60
CA ALA A 160 2.73 17.31 12.70
C ALA A 160 3.54 16.51 11.69
N ILE A 161 4.09 15.36 12.12
CA ILE A 161 4.82 14.43 11.26
C ILE A 161 3.87 13.80 10.23
N LEU A 162 2.70 13.34 10.65
CA LEU A 162 1.71 12.72 9.77
C LEU A 162 1.16 13.72 8.74
N GLU A 163 0.87 14.94 9.16
CA GLU A 163 0.40 16.03 8.29
C GLU A 163 1.46 16.39 7.25
N ALA A 164 2.73 16.54 7.65
CA ALA A 164 3.82 16.81 6.73
C ALA A 164 4.10 15.64 5.77
N LEU A 165 3.80 14.40 6.15
CA LEU A 165 3.98 13.24 5.29
C LEU A 165 2.82 13.05 4.30
N LEU A 166 1.58 13.17 4.78
CA LEU A 166 0.40 12.63 4.08
C LEU A 166 -0.41 13.71 3.35
N LEU A 167 -0.35 14.96 3.77
CA LEU A 167 -1.20 16.03 3.25
C LEU A 167 -0.50 16.89 2.16
N PRO A 168 -1.28 17.65 1.37
CA PRO A 168 -0.77 18.46 0.27
C PRO A 168 0.29 19.50 0.66
N ASP A 169 0.22 20.03 1.89
CA ASP A 169 1.17 21.04 2.37
C ASP A 169 2.55 20.47 2.72
N GLY A 170 2.76 19.18 2.51
CA GLY A 170 4.03 18.49 2.74
C GLY A 170 4.40 17.57 1.58
N LEU A 171 4.71 16.31 1.88
CA LEU A 171 5.08 15.32 0.86
C LEU A 171 3.88 14.78 0.07
N ASN A 172 2.66 14.93 0.61
CA ASN A 172 1.41 14.53 -0.05
C ASN A 172 1.31 13.03 -0.39
N TYR A 173 1.99 12.15 0.38
CA TYR A 173 2.12 10.74 0.04
C TYR A 173 0.80 9.94 0.10
N ALA A 174 -0.27 10.48 0.69
CA ALA A 174 -1.57 9.81 0.74
C ALA A 174 -2.22 9.64 -0.64
N VAL A 175 -1.95 10.54 -1.58
CA VAL A 175 -2.58 10.59 -2.91
C VAL A 175 -1.61 10.31 -4.05
N LEU A 176 -0.30 10.28 -3.79
CA LEU A 176 0.69 9.98 -4.81
C LEU A 176 0.61 8.51 -5.28
N PRO A 177 0.88 8.25 -6.57
CA PRO A 177 1.19 6.92 -7.06
C PRO A 177 2.35 6.31 -6.28
N LYS A 178 2.33 5.00 -6.03
CA LYS A 178 3.41 4.31 -5.31
C LYS A 178 4.78 4.51 -5.95
N GLY A 179 4.83 4.61 -7.28
CA GLY A 179 6.06 4.88 -8.04
C GLY A 179 6.63 6.29 -7.86
N MET A 180 5.98 7.16 -7.09
CA MET A 180 6.48 8.49 -6.73
C MET A 180 6.91 8.60 -5.26
N ILE A 181 6.75 7.53 -4.47
CA ILE A 181 7.16 7.52 -3.07
C ILE A 181 8.62 7.10 -2.98
N GLU A 182 9.44 7.86 -2.27
CA GLU A 182 10.82 7.45 -2.00
C GLU A 182 10.81 6.16 -1.18
N PHE A 183 11.32 5.08 -1.76
CA PHE A 183 11.24 3.73 -1.18
C PHE A 183 12.61 3.09 -0.98
N HIS A 184 13.61 3.59 -1.70
CA HIS A 184 14.98 3.10 -1.66
C HIS A 184 15.93 4.22 -1.27
N GLN A 185 16.85 3.92 -0.35
CA GLN A 185 17.96 4.80 0.03
C GLN A 185 19.26 4.12 -0.40
N TYR A 186 19.97 4.76 -1.33
CA TYR A 186 21.29 4.35 -1.79
C TYR A 186 22.34 5.37 -1.34
N THR A 187 23.61 5.04 -1.52
CA THR A 187 24.73 5.93 -1.18
C THR A 187 24.71 7.23 -1.99
N ASP A 188 24.14 7.22 -3.20
CA ASP A 188 24.00 8.35 -4.11
C ASP A 188 22.60 9.00 -4.04
N GLY A 189 21.80 8.67 -3.03
CA GLY A 189 20.54 9.32 -2.71
C GLY A 189 19.31 8.42 -2.74
N THR A 190 18.14 9.06 -2.65
CA THR A 190 16.85 8.38 -2.61
C THR A 190 16.34 8.05 -4.02
N ARG A 191 15.61 6.94 -4.15
CA ARG A 191 14.95 6.53 -5.39
C ARG A 191 13.52 6.08 -5.10
N THR A 192 12.65 6.32 -6.05
CA THR A 192 11.30 5.76 -6.09
C THR A 192 11.33 4.33 -6.66
N PRO A 193 10.28 3.50 -6.42
CA PRO A 193 10.21 2.12 -6.88
C PRO A 193 10.27 1.91 -8.39
#